data_AF-A0A7W0MDQ1-F1
#
_entry.id   AF-A0A7W0MDQ1-F1
#
_cell.length_a   1.000
_cell.length_b   1.000
_cell.length_c   1.000
_cell.angle_alpha   90.00
_cell.angle_beta   90.00
_cell.angle_gamma   90.00
#
_symmetry.space_group_name_H-M   'P 1'
#
loop_
_entity.id
_entity.type
_entity.pdbx_description
1 polymer ?
#
loop_
_entity_poly.entity_id
_entity_poly.type
_entity_poly.pdbx_seq_one_letter_code
_entity_poly.pdbx_strand_id
1 'polypeptide(L)' 'MSDINESLEGDDYEEITSDEVDRVVDALEKLTASIDSENIRVILENASNDIWYLVYEDEEAAEAA' A
#
# COMPACT_ATOMS: atom_id res chain seq x y z
N MET A 1 -27.51 -11.19 19.76
CA MET A 1 -26.23 -11.92 19.71
C MET A 1 -25.72 -11.79 18.29
N SER A 2 -24.60 -11.11 18.12
CA SER A 2 -23.82 -10.93 16.88
C SER A 2 -24.33 -9.91 15.86
N ASP A 3 -24.41 -8.64 16.27
CA ASP A 3 -24.34 -7.48 15.38
C ASP A 3 -22.86 -7.20 15.03
N ILE A 4 -22.27 -8.02 14.15
CA ILE A 4 -20.95 -7.74 13.56
C ILE A 4 -20.97 -8.23 12.11
N ASN A 5 -21.77 -7.57 11.26
CA ASN A 5 -21.57 -7.60 9.80
C ASN A 5 -22.43 -6.51 9.13
N GLU A 6 -22.29 -5.25 9.55
CA GLU A 6 -23.00 -4.14 8.93
C GLU A 6 -21.99 -3.27 8.16
N SER A 7 -22.05 -3.39 6.83
CA SER A 7 -21.56 -2.45 5.80
C SER A 7 -20.14 -1.88 5.92
N LEU A 8 -19.19 -2.55 5.27
CA LEU A 8 -17.97 -1.93 4.71
C LEU A 8 -18.23 -1.45 3.26
N GLU A 9 -19.45 -1.03 2.94
CA GLU A 9 -19.85 -0.60 1.60
C GLU A 9 -19.92 0.94 1.55
N GLY A 10 -18.78 1.57 1.23
CA GLY A 10 -18.67 2.96 0.75
C GLY A 10 -17.95 3.94 1.69
N ASP A 11 -16.76 4.40 1.31
CA ASP A 11 -16.11 5.66 1.75
C ASP A 11 -15.52 5.84 3.17
N ASP A 12 -15.39 4.82 4.02
CA ASP A 12 -14.78 5.00 5.37
C ASP A 12 -13.25 4.79 5.44
N TYR A 13 -12.53 4.81 4.31
CA TYR A 13 -11.06 4.84 4.30
C TYR A 13 -10.57 6.22 3.86
N GLU A 14 -9.62 6.79 4.60
CA GLU A 14 -9.00 8.06 4.22
C GLU A 14 -8.34 7.94 2.83
N GLU A 15 -8.47 8.99 2.01
CA GLU A 15 -7.79 9.08 0.72
C GLU A 15 -6.27 9.03 0.93
N ILE A 16 -5.60 8.17 0.16
CA ILE A 16 -4.15 8.03 0.21
C ILE A 16 -3.53 9.11 -0.69
N THR A 17 -2.53 9.82 -0.15
CA THR A 17 -1.78 10.83 -0.89
C THR A 17 -0.45 10.27 -1.40
N SER A 18 0.06 10.79 -2.51
CA SER A 18 1.39 10.43 -3.04
C SER A 18 2.51 10.66 -2.00
N ASP A 19 2.47 11.77 -1.27
CA ASP A 19 3.42 12.07 -0.18
C ASP A 19 3.38 11.03 0.95
N GLU A 20 2.24 10.38 1.18
CA GLU A 20 2.12 9.30 2.14
C GLU A 20 2.70 8.00 1.60
N VAL A 21 2.37 7.65 0.36
CA VAL A 21 2.95 6.50 -0.35
C VAL A 21 4.46 6.59 -0.37
N ASP A 22 5.03 7.71 -0.80
CA ASP A 22 6.47 7.91 -0.89
C ASP A 22 7.15 7.70 0.46
N ARG A 23 6.59 8.25 1.55
CA ARG A 23 7.13 8.06 2.91
C ARG A 23 7.09 6.60 3.37
N VAL A 24 6.02 5.89 3.04
CA VAL A 24 5.84 4.49 3.43
C VAL A 24 6.78 3.58 2.63
N VAL A 25 6.87 3.76 1.32
CA VAL A 25 7.81 3.04 0.44
C VAL A 25 9.24 3.25 0.93
N ASP A 26 9.64 4.48 1.21
CA ASP A 26 10.95 4.83 1.78
C ASP A 26 11.25 4.07 3.08
N ALA A 27 10.25 3.95 3.95
CA ALA A 27 10.39 3.27 5.24
C ALA A 27 10.51 1.75 5.05
N LEU A 28 9.73 1.18 4.13
CA LEU A 28 9.78 -0.23 3.78
C LEU A 28 11.12 -0.60 3.13
N GLU A 29 11.67 0.23 2.24
CA GLU A 29 13.00 0.01 1.65
C GLU A 29 14.11 -0.02 2.72
N LYS A 30 14.09 0.95 3.63
CA LYS A 30 15.03 1.01 4.76
C LYS A 30 14.90 -0.22 5.66
N LEU A 31 13.67 -0.67 5.91
CA LEU A 31 13.41 -1.88 6.70
C LEU A 31 13.93 -3.12 5.96
N THR A 32 13.60 -3.31 4.69
CA THR A 32 14.07 -4.41 3.85
C THR A 32 15.59 -4.51 3.84
N ALA A 33 16.29 -3.38 3.72
CA ALA A 33 17.75 -3.32 3.75
C ALA A 33 18.36 -3.75 5.09
N SER A 34 17.60 -3.66 6.20
CA SER A 34 18.05 -4.02 7.55
C SER A 34 17.80 -5.48 7.95
N ILE A 35 17.00 -6.21 7.17
CA ILE A 35 16.57 -7.58 7.48
C ILE A 35 17.44 -8.57 6.70
N ASP A 36 17.89 -9.67 7.30
CA ASP A 36 18.67 -10.69 6.61
C ASP A 36 17.83 -11.83 5.99
N SER A 37 16.61 -12.03 6.48
CA SER A 37 15.74 -13.10 6.00
C SER A 37 15.16 -12.77 4.62
N GLU A 38 15.52 -13.57 3.62
CA GLU A 38 15.01 -13.46 2.25
C GLU A 38 13.47 -13.53 2.19
N ASN A 39 12.85 -14.46 2.92
CA ASN A 39 11.39 -14.58 2.97
C ASN A 39 10.72 -13.29 3.47
N ILE A 40 11.32 -12.62 4.45
CA ILE A 40 10.78 -11.36 4.98
C ILE A 40 11.01 -10.22 4.00
N ARG A 41 12.18 -10.15 3.34
CA ARG A 41 12.46 -9.15 2.31
C ARG A 41 11.45 -9.21 1.17
N VAL A 42 11.16 -10.40 0.65
CA VAL A 42 10.17 -10.60 -0.43
C VAL A 42 8.79 -10.10 -0.02
N ILE A 43 8.37 -10.34 1.23
CA ILE A 43 7.09 -9.83 1.74
C ILE A 43 7.08 -8.29 1.76
N LEU A 44 8.16 -7.67 2.23
CA LEU A 44 8.26 -6.21 2.30
C LEU A 44 8.35 -5.57 0.91
N GLU A 45 9.07 -6.19 -0.02
CA GLU A 45 9.16 -5.74 -1.41
C GLU A 45 7.79 -5.79 -2.11
N ASN A 46 7.03 -6.87 -1.93
CA ASN A 46 5.67 -6.96 -2.46
C ASN A 46 4.76 -5.89 -1.84
N ALA A 47 4.83 -5.69 -0.53
CA ALA A 47 4.05 -4.64 0.14
C ALA A 47 4.41 -3.23 -0.35
N SER A 48 5.69 -2.93 -0.59
CA SER A 48 6.11 -1.66 -1.20
C SER A 48 5.50 -1.46 -2.58
N ASN A 49 5.51 -2.50 -3.42
CA ASN A 49 4.92 -2.42 -4.75
C ASN A 49 3.40 -2.22 -4.68
N ASP A 50 2.71 -3.01 -3.86
CA ASP A 50 1.26 -2.91 -3.67
C ASP A 50 0.85 -1.49 -3.24
N ILE A 51 1.60 -0.88 -2.32
CA ILE A 51 1.34 0.49 -1.83
C ILE A 51 1.65 1.54 -2.89
N TRP A 52 2.72 1.37 -3.67
CA TRP A 52 3.05 2.27 -4.77
C TRP A 52 1.92 2.28 -5.82
N TYR A 53 1.37 1.12 -6.14
CA TYR A 53 0.28 1.01 -7.11
C TYR A 53 -1.02 1.70 -6.69
N LEU A 54 -1.26 1.92 -5.39
CA LEU A 54 -2.47 2.61 -4.91
C LEU A 54 -2.61 4.06 -5.40
N VAL A 55 -1.53 4.69 -5.83
CA VAL A 55 -1.55 6.07 -6.35
C VAL A 55 -1.11 6.11 -7.81
N TYR A 56 -0.09 5.33 -8.18
CA TYR A 56 0.55 5.48 -9.48
C TYR A 56 -0.02 4.57 -10.59
N GLU A 57 -0.70 3.47 -10.25
CA GLU A 57 -1.42 2.66 -11.24
C GLU A 57 -2.73 3.34 -11.69
N ASP A 58 -3.36 4.12 -10.80
CA ASP A 58 -4.50 4.97 -11.13
C ASP A 58 -4.09 6.16 -12.05
N GLU A 59 -2.89 6.72 -11.89
CA GLU A 59 -2.35 7.76 -12.78
C GLU A 59 -2.04 7.21 -14.19
N GLU A 60 -1.43 6.03 -14.31
CA GLU A 60 -1.11 5.42 -15.62
C GLU A 60 -2.39 5.01 -16.38
N ALA A 61 -3.43 4.55 -15.67
CA ALA A 61 -4.74 4.30 -16.24
C ALA A 61 -5.48 5.59 -16.65
N ALA A 62 -5.31 6.68 -15.90
CA ALA A 62 -5.93 7.98 -16.19
C ALA A 62 -5.26 8.72 -17.37
N GLU A 63 -3.94 8.58 -17.58
CA GLU A 63 -3.24 9.18 -18.71
C GLU A 63 -3.48 8.46 -20.06
N ALA A 64 -3.95 7.20 -20.02
CA ALA A 64 -4.22 6.39 -21.21
C ALA A 64 -5.63 6.54 -21.80
N ALA A 65 -6.51 7.35 -21.19
CA ALA A 65 -7.92 7.56 -21.58
C ALA A 65 -8.19 8.94 -22.22
#